data_AF-A0A3D4W5H4-F1
#
_entry.id   AF-A0A3D4W5H4-F1
#
_cell.length_a   1.000
_cell.length_b   1.000
_cell.length_c   1.000
_cell.angle_alpha   90.00
_cell.angle_beta   90.00
_cell.angle_gamma   90.00
#
_symmetry.space_group_name_H-M   'P 1'
#
loop_
_entity.id
_entity.type
_entity.pdbx_description
1 polymer ?
#
loop_
_entity_poly.entity_id
_entity_poly.type
_entity_poly.pdbx_seq_one_letter_code
_entity_poly.pdbx_strand_id
1 'polypeptide(L)' 'VEWAARGVRVNAITPGVFETPLLKQCIDKEPEYGNRMLAKIPVNKFGKPEELLGAVIFLA' A
#
# COMPACT_ATOMS: atom_id res chain seq x y z
N VAL A 1 23.80 -3.14 -11.04
CA VAL A 1 23.73 -1.70 -10.73
C VAL A 1 24.00 -0.91 -12.02
N GLU A 2 23.01 -0.85 -12.90
CA GLU A 2 23.21 -0.39 -14.29
C GLU A 2 23.20 1.15 -14.40
N TRP A 3 22.34 1.83 -13.64
CA TRP A 3 22.10 3.27 -13.83
C TRP A 3 22.64 4.17 -12.72
N ALA A 4 23.20 3.60 -11.64
CA ALA A 4 23.69 4.39 -10.51
C ALA A 4 24.84 5.32 -10.92
N ALA A 5 25.74 4.87 -11.80
CA ALA A 5 26.83 5.71 -12.33
C ALA A 5 26.32 6.90 -13.16
N ARG A 6 25.06 6.86 -13.62
CA ARG A 6 24.37 7.96 -14.31
C ARG A 6 23.54 8.83 -13.36
N GLY A 7 23.67 8.62 -12.05
CA GLY A 7 22.93 9.36 -11.02
C GLY A 7 21.45 8.95 -10.87
N VAL A 8 21.02 7.84 -11.48
CA VAL A 8 19.62 7.38 -11.39
C VAL A 8 19.46 6.44 -10.19
N ARG A 9 18.54 6.79 -9.28
CA ARG A 9 18.13 5.96 -8.15
C ARG A 9 16.84 5.20 -8.50
N VAL A 10 16.81 3.89 -8.21
CA VAL A 10 15.65 3.02 -8.42
C VAL A 10 15.31 2.35 -7.10
N ASN A 11 14.09 2.57 -6.61
CA ASN A 11 13.57 2.01 -5.37
C ASN A 11 12.16 1.47 -5.59
N ALA A 12 11.64 0.72 -4.62
CA ALA A 12 10.28 0.20 -4.62
C ALA A 12 9.61 0.42 -3.27
N ILE A 13 8.30 0.66 -3.29
CA ILE A 13 7.44 0.64 -2.11
C ILE A 13 6.48 -0.53 -2.32
N THR A 14 6.32 -1.38 -1.29
CA THR A 14 5.36 -2.50 -1.31
C THR A 14 4.30 -2.25 -0.23
N PRO A 15 3.21 -1.54 -0.56
CA PRO A 15 2.12 -1.31 0.39
C PRO A 15 1.45 -2.62 0.78
N GLY A 16 0.94 -2.67 2.02
CA GLY A 16 0.01 -3.71 2.46
C GLY A 16 -1.40 -3.51 1.88
N VAL A 17 -2.42 -3.73 2.69
CA VAL A 17 -3.82 -3.51 2.26
C VAL A 17 -4.18 -2.03 2.41
N PHE A 18 -4.46 -1.38 1.28
CA PHE A 18 -4.83 0.04 1.22
C PHE A 18 -6.23 0.23 0.65
N GLU A 19 -6.91 1.27 1.12
CA GLU A 19 -8.18 1.73 0.59
C GLU A 19 -8.02 2.09 -0.89
N THR A 20 -8.65 1.28 -1.73
CA THR A 20 -8.72 1.48 -3.18
C THR A 20 -10.16 1.23 -3.64
N PRO A 21 -10.58 1.80 -4.78
CA PRO A 21 -11.89 1.49 -5.35
C PRO A 21 -12.11 -0.02 -5.55
N LEU A 22 -11.05 -0.74 -5.92
CA LEU A 22 -11.06 -2.20 -6.07
C LEU A 22 -11.33 -2.91 -4.75
N LEU A 23 -10.59 -2.57 -3.69
CA LEU A 23 -10.79 -3.17 -2.37
C LEU A 23 -12.22 -2.91 -1.86
N LYS A 24 -12.74 -1.70 -2.06
CA LYS A 24 -14.11 -1.34 -1.67
C LYS A 24 -15.14 -2.23 -2.36
N GLN A 25 -15.02 -2.39 -3.68
CA GLN A 25 -15.91 -3.29 -4.44
C GLN A 25 -15.82 -4.75 -3.98
N CYS A 26 -14.65 -5.23 -3.57
CA CYS A 26 -14.49 -6.58 -3.03
C CYS A 26 -15.19 -6.73 -1.68
N ILE A 27 -15.04 -5.77 -0.76
CA ILE A 27 -15.65 -5.81 0.57
C ILE A 27 -17.17 -5.63 0.49
N ASP A 28 -17.66 -4.76 -0.40
CA ASP A 28 -19.10 -4.54 -0.59
C ASP A 28 -19.82 -5.83 -1.07
N LYS A 29 -19.11 -6.69 -1.83
CA LYS A 29 -19.62 -7.99 -2.28
C LYS A 29 -19.52 -9.08 -1.22
N GLU A 30 -18.47 -9.06 -0.40
CA GLU A 30 -18.23 -10.04 0.65
C GLU A 30 -17.70 -9.36 1.94
N PRO A 31 -18.59 -8.87 2.82
CA PRO A 31 -18.17 -8.13 4.01
C PRO A 31 -17.28 -8.93 4.97
N GLU A 32 -17.48 -10.25 5.05
CA GLU A 32 -16.62 -11.13 5.86
C GLU A 32 -15.17 -11.16 5.37
N TYR A 33 -14.95 -10.98 4.07
CA TYR A 33 -13.60 -10.92 3.51
C TYR A 33 -12.82 -9.73 4.09
N GLY A 34 -13.47 -8.57 4.21
CA GLY A 34 -12.89 -7.39 4.85
C GLY A 34 -12.48 -7.64 6.30
N ASN A 35 -13.34 -8.29 7.09
CA ASN A 35 -13.05 -8.64 8.49
C ASN A 35 -11.88 -9.63 8.60
N ARG A 36 -11.82 -10.64 7.72
CA ARG A 36 -10.70 -11.60 7.68
C ARG A 36 -9.38 -10.93 7.30
N MET A 37 -9.40 -9.91 6.43
CA MET A 37 -8.20 -9.13 6.11
C MET A 37 -7.77 -8.27 7.30
N LEU A 38 -8.69 -7.55 7.94
CA LEU A 38 -8.40 -6.72 9.12
C LEU A 38 -7.77 -7.54 10.26
N ALA A 39 -8.29 -8.74 10.51
CA ALA A 39 -7.74 -9.65 11.53
C ALA A 39 -6.28 -10.06 11.29
N LYS A 40 -5.78 -9.96 10.04
CA LYS A 40 -4.39 -10.24 9.68
C LYS A 40 -3.48 -9.00 9.72
N ILE A 41 -4.06 -7.80 9.86
CA ILE A 41 -3.31 -6.54 9.88
C ILE A 41 -3.06 -6.17 11.35
N PRO A 42 -1.81 -6.13 11.84
CA PRO A 42 -1.53 -5.85 13.25
C PRO A 42 -2.07 -4.50 13.75
N VAL A 43 -2.12 -3.49 12.88
CA VAL A 43 -2.63 -2.14 13.19
C VAL A 43 -4.16 -2.07 13.07
N ASN A 44 -4.81 -3.17 12.68
CA ASN A 44 -6.26 -3.34 12.57
C ASN A 44 -6.97 -2.22 11.78
N LYS A 45 -6.34 -1.75 10.70
CA LYS A 45 -6.89 -0.74 9.78
C LYS A 45 -6.38 -0.98 8.37
N PHE A 46 -7.17 -0.59 7.37
CA PHE A 46 -6.67 -0.43 6.01
C PHE A 46 -5.86 0.86 5.91
N GLY A 47 -4.77 0.82 5.14
CA GLY A 47 -3.96 2.01 4.88
C GLY A 47 -4.70 3.00 3.98
N LYS A 48 -4.43 4.29 4.16
CA LYS A 48 -4.92 5.34 3.26
C LYS A 48 -3.82 5.83 2.32
N PRO A 49 -4.13 6.21 1.07
CA PRO A 49 -3.11 6.68 0.12
C PRO A 49 -2.20 7.79 0.67
N GLU A 50 -2.73 8.67 1.53
CA GLU A 50 -1.98 9.78 2.12
C GLU A 50 -0.84 9.31 3.04
N GLU A 51 -0.95 8.11 3.62
CA GLU A 51 0.10 7.52 4.48
C GLU A 51 1.35 7.13 3.69
N LEU A 52 1.26 6.99 2.35
CA LEU A 52 2.42 6.70 1.50
C LEU A 52 3.24 7.94 1.14
N LEU A 53 2.70 9.15 1.29
CA LEU A 53 3.32 10.38 0.79
C LEU A 53 4.72 10.60 1.37
N GLY A 54 4.90 10.38 2.67
CA GLY A 54 6.20 10.52 3.32
C GLY A 54 7.26 9.57 2.72
N ALA A 55 6.89 8.32 2.46
CA ALA A 55 7.79 7.33 1.86
C ALA A 55 8.11 7.66 0.40
N VAL A 56 7.12 8.11 -0.38
CA VAL A 56 7.32 8.54 -1.78
C VAL A 56 8.26 9.74 -1.84
N ILE A 57 8.03 10.76 -1.02
CA ILE A 57 8.88 11.98 -0.96
C ILE A 57 10.30 11.63 -0.51
N PHE A 58 10.45 10.75 0.47
CA PHE A 58 11.76 10.31 0.94
C PHE A 58 12.58 9.59 -0.14
N LEU A 59 11.90 8.83 -1.01
CA LEU A 59 12.57 8.08 -2.08
C LEU A 59 12.72 8.87 -3.39
N ALA A 60 11.99 9.98 -3.56
CA ALA A 60 12.02 10.87 -4.73
C ALA A 60 13.37 11.56 -4.93
#